data_AF-Q38A71-F1
#
_entry.id   AF-Q38A71-F1
#
_cell.length_a   1.000
_cell.length_b   1.000
_cell.length_c   1.000
_cell.angle_alpha   90.00
_cell.angle_beta   90.00
_cell.angle_gamma   90.00
#
_symmetry.space_group_name_H-M   'P 1'
#
loop_
_entity.id
_entity.type
_entity.pdbx_description
1 polymer ?
#
loop_
_entity_poly.entity_id
_entity_poly.type
_entity_poly.pdbx_seq_one_letter_code
_entity_poly.pdbx_strand_id
1 'polypeptide(L)'
;MKRFFDKLYHTTGFIVDPSQRSVASHVSSLLLQGSIAFSLLGTIGVDTSPLVAAAGVIGATAGFACKDFGANFIASIVLSSQPSLRTGNRISIGTGAGAVKGEVVDWDTRYLYLRTSEGHLLHVPNSMILTSIVTWESSESKQRLGGNEPQGYSPTPPHTVPCNDSASGTK
;
A
#
# COMPACT_ATOMS: atom_id res chain seq x y z
N MET A 1 -15.45 -33.71 -8.72
CA MET A 1 -15.12 -32.38 -8.15
C MET A 1 -13.62 -32.05 -8.12
N LYS A 2 -12.70 -33.01 -7.89
CA LYS A 2 -11.23 -32.78 -7.97
C LYS A 2 -10.76 -32.02 -9.22
N ARG A 3 -11.27 -32.42 -10.39
CA ARG A 3 -10.92 -31.79 -11.69
C ARG A 3 -11.28 -30.30 -11.81
N PHE A 4 -12.30 -29.82 -11.09
CA PHE A 4 -12.68 -28.40 -11.14
C PHE A 4 -11.73 -27.57 -10.28
N PHE A 5 -11.40 -28.04 -9.08
CA PHE A 5 -10.47 -27.37 -8.18
C PHE A 5 -9.06 -27.30 -8.77
N ASP A 6 -8.56 -28.38 -9.37
CA ASP A 6 -7.25 -28.37 -10.03
C ASP A 6 -7.17 -27.29 -11.14
N LYS A 7 -8.28 -27.08 -11.86
CA LYS A 7 -8.37 -26.08 -12.93
C LYS A 7 -8.46 -24.65 -12.39
N LEU A 8 -9.12 -24.46 -11.25
CA LEU A 8 -9.20 -23.17 -10.57
C LEU A 8 -7.83 -22.77 -9.98
N TYR A 9 -7.12 -23.71 -9.34
CA TYR A 9 -5.80 -23.48 -8.73
C TYR A 9 -4.70 -23.16 -9.75
N HIS A 10 -4.78 -23.69 -10.97
CA HIS A 10 -3.78 -23.40 -12.00
C HIS A 10 -3.94 -22.01 -12.64
N THR A 11 -5.11 -21.40 -12.51
CA THR A 11 -5.45 -20.15 -13.22
C THR A 11 -5.15 -18.90 -12.37
N THR A 12 -5.11 -19.01 -11.04
CA THR A 12 -4.98 -17.85 -10.15
C THR A 12 -3.61 -17.65 -9.50
N GLY A 13 -2.59 -18.45 -9.81
CA GLY A 13 -1.16 -18.08 -9.63
C GLY A 13 -0.68 -17.57 -8.25
N PHE A 14 -1.47 -17.71 -7.18
CA PHE A 14 -1.30 -16.94 -5.94
C PHE A 14 -0.58 -17.71 -4.84
N ILE A 15 0.63 -18.21 -5.10
CA ILE A 15 1.60 -18.79 -4.14
C ILE A 15 1.76 -20.32 -4.23
N VAL A 16 3.03 -20.67 -4.34
CA VAL A 16 3.63 -21.85 -4.97
C VAL A 16 4.52 -22.52 -3.92
N ASP A 17 3.93 -23.16 -2.91
CA ASP A 17 4.67 -24.01 -1.97
C ASP A 17 3.93 -25.32 -1.70
N PRO A 18 4.59 -26.49 -1.83
CA PRO A 18 3.96 -27.80 -1.60
C PRO A 18 3.46 -27.97 -0.16
N SER A 19 4.07 -27.28 0.81
CA SER A 19 3.63 -27.27 2.21
C SER A 19 2.23 -26.66 2.38
N GLN A 20 1.95 -25.54 1.71
CA GLN A 20 0.65 -24.87 1.79
C GLN A 20 -0.46 -25.64 1.10
N ARG A 21 -0.15 -26.34 -0.01
CA ARG A 21 -1.13 -27.22 -0.68
C ARG A 21 -1.61 -28.33 0.25
N SER A 22 -0.68 -28.92 1.02
CA SER A 22 -1.05 -29.95 2.01
C SER A 22 -2.00 -29.36 3.05
N VAL A 23 -1.63 -28.24 3.69
CA VAL A 23 -2.48 -27.61 4.72
C VAL A 23 -3.85 -27.23 4.16
N ALA A 24 -3.92 -26.57 3.00
CA ALA A 24 -5.18 -26.18 2.38
C ALA A 24 -6.06 -27.40 2.02
N SER A 25 -5.45 -28.48 1.53
CA SER A 25 -6.19 -29.72 1.22
C SER A 25 -6.74 -30.40 2.47
N HIS A 26 -5.99 -30.40 3.58
CA HIS A 26 -6.43 -30.97 4.85
C HIS A 26 -7.54 -30.13 5.47
N VAL A 27 -7.37 -28.81 5.50
CA VAL A 27 -8.39 -27.88 6.02
C VAL A 27 -9.68 -27.99 5.20
N SER A 28 -9.61 -27.96 3.87
CA SER A 28 -10.81 -28.10 3.02
C SER A 28 -11.47 -29.48 3.15
N SER A 29 -10.69 -30.54 3.26
CA SER A 29 -11.22 -31.90 3.46
C SER A 29 -11.90 -32.04 4.81
N LEU A 30 -11.34 -31.48 5.88
CA LEU A 30 -11.94 -31.48 7.22
C LEU A 30 -13.23 -30.66 7.26
N LEU A 31 -13.26 -29.49 6.62
CA LEU A 31 -14.48 -28.69 6.52
C LEU A 31 -15.59 -29.46 5.79
N LEU A 32 -15.26 -30.11 4.66
CA LEU A 32 -16.23 -30.90 3.91
C LEU A 32 -16.73 -32.12 4.71
N GLN A 33 -15.82 -32.87 5.34
CA GLN A 33 -16.17 -34.01 6.20
C GLN A 33 -17.02 -33.56 7.39
N GLY A 34 -16.67 -32.44 8.02
CA GLY A 34 -17.43 -31.82 9.10
C GLY A 34 -18.84 -31.41 8.67
N SER A 35 -18.98 -30.76 7.51
CA SER A 35 -20.29 -30.40 6.94
C SER A 35 -21.15 -31.63 6.63
N ILE A 36 -20.57 -32.69 6.06
CA ILE A 36 -21.29 -33.94 5.78
C ILE A 36 -21.74 -34.61 7.10
N ALA A 37 -20.84 -34.70 8.09
CA ALA A 37 -21.18 -35.27 9.40
C ALA A 37 -22.28 -34.45 10.10
N PHE A 38 -22.21 -33.12 10.03
CA PHE A 38 -23.24 -32.22 10.53
C PHE A 38 -24.61 -32.47 9.87
N SER A 39 -24.64 -32.61 8.54
CA SER A 39 -25.88 -32.93 7.80
C SER A 39 -26.46 -34.31 8.18
N LEU A 40 -25.61 -35.32 8.39
CA LEU A 40 -26.07 -36.65 8.83
C LEU A 40 -26.66 -36.59 10.25
N LEU A 41 -26.04 -35.84 11.15
CA LEU A 41 -26.50 -35.67 12.54
C LEU A 41 -27.91 -35.02 12.59
N GLY A 42 -28.16 -34.04 11.73
CA GLY A 42 -29.50 -33.46 11.58
C GLY A 42 -30.53 -34.44 10.99
N THR A 43 -30.11 -35.33 10.08
CA THR A 43 -31.03 -36.30 9.45
C THR A 43 -31.48 -37.40 10.42
N ILE A 44 -30.62 -37.80 11.36
CA ILE A 44 -30.97 -38.78 12.41
C ILE A 44 -31.82 -38.19 13.55
N GLY A 45 -32.16 -36.90 13.50
CA GLY A 45 -32.99 -36.23 14.50
C GLY A 45 -32.26 -35.81 15.77
N VAL A 46 -30.93 -35.75 15.77
CA VAL A 46 -30.15 -35.19 16.89
C VAL A 46 -30.23 -33.67 16.85
N ASP A 47 -30.41 -33.04 18.00
CA ASP A 47 -30.40 -31.57 18.11
C ASP A 47 -29.02 -31.00 17.77
N THR A 48 -28.91 -30.38 16.59
CA THR A 48 -27.68 -29.75 16.11
C THR A 48 -27.47 -28.33 16.66
N SER A 49 -28.43 -27.78 17.41
CA SER A 49 -28.36 -26.40 17.90
C SER A 49 -27.10 -26.09 18.72
N PRO A 50 -26.65 -26.96 19.65
CA PRO A 50 -25.40 -26.74 20.38
C PRO A 50 -24.16 -26.74 19.47
N LEU A 51 -24.17 -27.58 18.43
CA LEU A 51 -23.06 -27.69 17.48
C LEU A 51 -22.98 -26.44 16.58
N VAL A 52 -24.13 -25.91 16.15
CA VAL A 52 -24.20 -24.62 15.43
C VAL A 52 -23.68 -23.48 16.30
N ALA A 53 -24.08 -23.44 17.58
CA ALA A 53 -23.60 -22.43 18.51
C ALA A 53 -22.07 -22.49 18.67
N ALA A 54 -21.51 -23.69 18.87
CA ALA A 54 -20.07 -23.90 18.96
C ALA A 54 -19.34 -23.53 17.65
N ALA A 55 -19.85 -23.95 16.50
CA ALA A 55 -19.30 -23.62 15.19
C ALA A 55 -19.33 -22.10 14.92
N GLY A 56 -20.37 -21.40 15.39
CA GLY A 56 -20.48 -19.95 15.32
C GLY A 56 -19.35 -19.25 16.08
N VAL A 57 -19.07 -19.67 17.31
CA VAL A 57 -17.96 -19.12 18.12
C VAL A 57 -16.61 -19.39 17.42
N ILE A 58 -16.36 -20.62 17.00
CA ILE A 58 -15.12 -21.00 16.29
C ILE A 58 -14.95 -20.18 15.01
N GLY A 59 -16.01 -20.05 14.21
CA GLY A 59 -16.02 -19.29 12.97
C GLY A 59 -15.76 -17.79 13.20
N ALA A 60 -16.40 -17.20 14.22
CA ALA A 60 -16.16 -15.82 14.60
C ALA A 60 -14.70 -15.61 15.05
N THR A 61 -14.19 -16.46 15.95
CA THR A 61 -12.79 -16.39 16.41
C THR A 61 -11.79 -16.55 15.27
N ALA A 62 -12.02 -17.49 14.34
CA ALA A 62 -11.18 -17.67 13.17
C ALA A 62 -11.24 -16.45 12.22
N GLY A 63 -12.41 -15.86 12.04
CA GLY A 63 -12.59 -14.62 11.28
C GLY A 63 -11.84 -13.44 11.89
N PHE A 64 -11.90 -13.28 13.22
CA PHE A 64 -11.13 -12.27 13.95
C PHE A 64 -9.61 -12.49 13.80
N ALA A 65 -9.15 -13.75 13.85
CA ALA A 65 -7.75 -14.08 13.62
C ALA A 65 -7.27 -13.71 12.20
N CYS A 66 -8.14 -13.83 11.20
CA CYS A 66 -7.83 -13.50 9.80
C CYS A 66 -8.11 -12.04 9.41
N LYS A 67 -8.53 -11.18 10.34
CA LYS A 67 -8.96 -9.79 10.04
C LYS A 67 -7.90 -8.99 9.27
N ASP A 68 -6.63 -9.15 9.61
CA ASP A 68 -5.54 -8.39 9.00
C ASP A 68 -5.26 -8.80 7.54
N PHE A 69 -5.48 -10.06 7.20
CA PHE A 69 -5.41 -10.51 5.80
C PHE A 69 -6.49 -9.83 4.95
N GLY A 70 -7.71 -9.76 5.47
CA GLY A 70 -8.82 -9.06 4.81
C GLY A 70 -8.56 -7.55 4.68
N ALA A 71 -8.05 -6.92 5.74
CA ALA A 71 -7.73 -5.49 5.71
C ALA A 71 -6.68 -5.14 4.65
N ASN A 72 -5.62 -5.94 4.50
CA ASN A 72 -4.61 -5.73 3.47
C ASN A 72 -5.15 -5.99 2.06
N PHE A 73 -6.00 -7.01 1.88
CA PHE A 73 -6.63 -7.29 0.59
C PHE A 73 -7.53 -6.14 0.11
N ILE A 74 -8.41 -5.65 0.99
CA ILE A 74 -9.27 -4.50 0.69
C ILE A 74 -8.42 -3.26 0.42
N ALA A 75 -7.37 -3.03 1.21
CA ALA A 75 -6.45 -1.93 0.98
C ALA A 75 -5.78 -2.01 -0.38
N SER A 76 -5.30 -3.16 -0.82
CA SER A 76 -4.73 -3.31 -2.16
C SER A 76 -5.69 -2.89 -3.28
N ILE A 77 -6.97 -3.26 -3.18
CA ILE A 77 -7.98 -2.90 -4.19
C ILE A 77 -8.22 -1.39 -4.18
N VAL A 78 -8.37 -0.79 -3.00
CA VAL A 78 -8.67 0.64 -2.85
C VAL A 78 -7.45 1.52 -3.16
N LEU A 79 -6.24 1.07 -2.83
CA LEU A 79 -4.99 1.79 -3.08
C LEU A 79 -4.58 1.71 -4.56
N SER A 80 -4.89 0.62 -5.26
CA SER A 80 -4.58 0.45 -6.69
C SER A 80 -5.21 1.52 -7.59
N SER A 81 -6.31 2.15 -7.16
CA SER A 81 -6.97 3.23 -7.90
C SER A 81 -6.44 4.63 -7.57
N GLN A 82 -5.54 4.76 -6.58
CA GLN A 82 -5.06 6.06 -6.11
C GLN A 82 -3.81 6.52 -6.88
N PRO A 83 -3.82 7.74 -7.46
CA PRO A 83 -2.67 8.26 -8.20
C PRO A 83 -1.47 8.64 -7.31
N SER A 84 -1.69 8.82 -6.00
CA SER A 84 -0.64 9.18 -5.03
C SER A 84 0.41 8.08 -4.87
N LEU A 85 0.04 6.81 -5.06
CA LEU A 85 0.89 5.63 -4.85
C LEU A 85 1.57 5.13 -6.13
N ARG A 86 1.62 5.97 -7.18
CA ARG A 86 2.39 5.63 -8.38
C ARG A 86 3.88 5.61 -8.06
N THR A 87 4.59 4.64 -8.63
CA THR A 87 6.06 4.54 -8.57
C THR A 87 6.70 5.87 -8.97
N GLY A 88 7.68 6.31 -8.18
CA GLY A 88 8.40 7.58 -8.36
C GLY A 88 7.83 8.77 -7.59
N ASN A 89 6.62 8.65 -7.01
CA ASN A 89 6.10 9.71 -6.15
C ASN A 89 6.77 9.67 -4.77
N ARG A 90 7.10 10.84 -4.24
CA ARG A 90 7.55 10.99 -2.86
C ARG A 90 6.35 11.18 -1.95
N ILE A 91 6.19 10.27 -1.00
CA ILE A 91 5.07 10.25 -0.08
C ILE A 91 5.55 10.29 1.37
N SER A 92 4.71 10.86 2.23
CA SER A 92 4.87 10.87 3.68
C SER A 92 3.60 10.29 4.29
N ILE A 93 3.75 9.16 4.99
CA ILE A 93 2.65 8.42 5.64
C ILE A 93 2.70 8.70 7.14
N GLY A 94 1.57 9.12 7.71
CA GLY A 94 1.43 9.44 9.12
C GLY A 94 1.68 10.91 9.46
N THR A 95 1.64 11.23 10.74
CA THR A 95 1.78 12.60 11.26
C THR A 95 2.86 12.67 12.35
N GLY A 96 3.50 13.83 12.46
CA GLY A 96 4.52 14.09 13.49
C GLY A 96 5.86 13.39 13.25
N ALA A 97 6.62 13.17 14.33
CA ALA A 97 7.97 12.60 14.28
C ALA A 97 8.01 11.12 13.86
N GLY A 98 6.88 10.41 13.96
CA GLY A 98 6.74 9.02 13.51
C GLY A 98 6.35 8.86 12.04
N ALA A 99 6.24 9.97 11.28
CA ALA A 99 5.85 9.90 9.88
C ALA A 99 6.95 9.26 9.02
N VAL A 100 6.57 8.28 8.22
CA VAL A 100 7.48 7.59 7.30
C VAL A 100 7.52 8.36 5.98
N LYS A 101 8.70 8.84 5.60
CA LYS A 101 8.92 9.56 4.34
C LYS A 101 9.77 8.74 3.39
N GLY A 102 9.34 8.62 2.14
CA GLY A 102 10.10 7.91 1.12
C GLY A 102 9.51 8.06 -0.27
N GLU A 103 10.29 7.62 -1.26
CA GLU A 103 9.85 7.48 -2.65
C GLU A 103 9.23 6.08 -2.86
N VAL A 104 8.10 6.02 -3.54
CA VAL A 104 7.45 4.75 -3.91
C VAL A 104 8.28 4.04 -4.96
N VAL A 105 8.83 2.88 -4.60
CA VAL A 105 9.62 2.03 -5.52
C VAL A 105 8.71 1.04 -6.23
N ASP A 106 7.91 0.31 -5.46
CA ASP A 106 7.02 -0.73 -5.96
C ASP A 106 5.92 -1.03 -4.92
N TRP A 107 4.92 -1.83 -5.26
CA TRP A 107 3.91 -2.32 -4.32
C TRP A 107 3.42 -3.72 -4.68
N ASP A 108 3.12 -4.51 -3.66
CA ASP A 108 2.48 -5.82 -3.74
C ASP A 108 1.06 -5.71 -3.14
N THR A 109 0.29 -6.77 -3.28
CA THR A 109 -1.01 -7.01 -2.65
C THR A 109 -1.05 -6.77 -1.13
N ARG A 110 0.11 -6.80 -0.44
CA ARG A 110 0.20 -6.65 1.02
C ARG A 110 1.04 -5.48 1.49
N TYR A 111 2.07 -5.09 0.74
CA TYR A 111 3.07 -4.12 1.18
C TYR A 111 3.38 -3.08 0.09
N LEU A 112 3.59 -1.84 0.50
CA LEU A 112 4.20 -0.78 -0.30
C LEU A 112 5.69 -0.68 0.04
N TYR A 113 6.53 -0.64 -0.98
CA TYR A 113 7.97 -0.51 -0.84
C TYR A 113 8.38 0.95 -0.99
N LEU A 114 8.91 1.52 0.09
CA LEU A 114 9.38 2.92 0.13
C LEU A 114 10.88 2.98 0.30
N ARG A 115 11.54 3.83 -0.49
CA ARG A 115 12.94 4.16 -0.29
C ARG A 115 13.07 5.48 0.46
N THR A 116 13.70 5.46 1.64
CA THR A 116 13.95 6.69 2.41
C THR A 116 15.07 7.52 1.78
N SER A 117 15.22 8.78 2.22
CA SER A 117 16.29 9.66 1.75
C SER A 117 17.69 9.13 2.11
N GLU A 118 17.77 8.33 3.16
CA GLU A 118 18.98 7.67 3.65
C GLU A 118 19.27 6.36 2.88
N GLY A 119 18.38 5.94 1.97
CA GLY A 119 18.55 4.74 1.15
C GLY A 119 17.98 3.45 1.73
N HIS A 120 17.30 3.49 2.88
CA HIS A 120 16.65 2.30 3.45
C HIS A 120 15.40 1.92 2.65
N LEU A 121 15.18 0.61 2.46
CA LEU A 121 13.94 0.08 1.88
C LEU A 121 12.98 -0.33 3.01
N LEU A 122 11.85 0.37 3.10
CA LEU A 122 10.81 0.14 4.09
C LEU A 122 9.64 -0.61 3.47
N HIS A 123 9.13 -1.60 4.18
CA HIS A 123 7.92 -2.33 3.79
C HIS A 123 6.78 -1.85 4.68
N VAL A 124 5.80 -1.16 4.10
CA VAL A 124 4.65 -0.63 4.84
C VAL A 124 3.41 -1.44 4.48
N PRO A 125 2.70 -2.05 5.44
CA PRO A 125 1.46 -2.77 5.16
C PRO A 125 0.41 -1.87 4.48
N ASN A 126 -0.26 -2.38 3.45
CA ASN A 126 -1.29 -1.64 2.73
C ASN A 126 -2.42 -1.18 3.65
N SER A 127 -2.79 -2.00 4.64
CA SER A 127 -3.81 -1.64 5.63
C SER A 127 -3.45 -0.38 6.43
N MET A 128 -2.17 -0.20 6.77
CA MET A 128 -1.69 0.97 7.50
C MET A 128 -1.76 2.23 6.65
N ILE A 129 -1.45 2.13 5.36
CA ILE A 129 -1.53 3.25 4.41
C ILE A 129 -2.97 3.70 4.23
N LEU A 130 -3.89 2.74 4.07
CA LEU A 130 -5.31 3.03 3.92
C LEU A 130 -5.91 3.79 5.11
N THR A 131 -5.45 3.50 6.34
CA THR A 131 -5.96 4.14 7.56
C THR A 131 -5.18 5.39 7.99
N SER A 132 -4.05 5.69 7.34
CA SER A 132 -3.18 6.81 7.71
C SER A 132 -3.35 8.02 6.79
N ILE A 133 -2.92 9.19 7.26
CA ILE A 133 -2.83 10.38 6.41
C ILE A 133 -1.63 10.20 5.47
N VAL A 134 -1.89 10.24 4.16
CA VAL A 134 -0.86 10.17 3.12
C VAL A 134 -0.75 11.54 2.47
N THR A 135 0.42 12.16 2.60
CA THR A 135 0.77 13.38 1.87
C THR A 135 1.74 13.03 0.75
N TRP A 136 1.56 13.62 -0.43
CA TRP A 136 2.42 13.39 -1.58
C TRP A 136 2.76 14.73 -2.21
N GLU A 137 4.01 14.88 -2.66
CA GLU A 137 4.41 16.08 -3.39
C GLU A 137 3.83 16.01 -4.82
N SER A 138 2.75 16.74 -5.07
CA SER A 138 2.23 16.83 -6.44
C SER A 138 3.24 17.51 -7.35
N SER A 139 3.36 17.04 -8.59
CA SER A 139 4.25 17.64 -9.60
C SER A 139 4.02 19.15 -9.77
N GLU A 140 2.80 19.62 -9.49
CA GLU A 140 2.43 21.04 -9.50
C GLU A 140 3.14 21.85 -8.39
N SER A 141 3.34 21.26 -7.22
CA SER A 141 4.08 21.90 -6.11
C SER A 141 5.54 22.12 -6.48
N LYS A 142 6.15 21.17 -7.19
CA LYS A 142 7.52 21.27 -7.70
C LYS A 142 7.68 22.43 -8.69
N GLN A 143 6.67 22.67 -9.53
CA GLN A 143 6.66 23.81 -10.46
C GLN A 143 6.46 25.16 -9.75
N ARG A 144 5.63 25.21 -8.70
CA ARG A 144 5.42 26.45 -7.93
C ARG A 144 6.64 26.84 -7.08
N LEU A 145 7.33 25.87 -6.49
CA LEU A 145 8.56 26.13 -5.74
C LEU A 145 9.75 26.49 -6.65
N GLY A 146 9.79 25.96 -7.87
CA GLY A 146 10.76 26.38 -8.90
C GLY A 146 10.41 27.68 -9.62
N GLY A 147 9.19 28.20 -9.46
CA GLY A 147 8.71 29.40 -10.18
C GLY A 147 8.72 30.70 -9.37
N ASN A 148 8.94 30.62 -8.05
CA ASN A 148 8.97 31.77 -7.14
C ASN A 148 10.29 31.85 -6.36
N GLU A 149 11.40 31.48 -6.99
CA GLU A 149 12.71 31.90 -6.49
C GLU A 149 12.76 33.43 -6.56
N PRO A 150 12.84 34.16 -5.43
CA PRO A 150 13.03 35.60 -5.49
C PRO A 150 14.34 35.82 -6.24
N GLN A 151 14.27 36.49 -7.41
CA GLN A 151 15.45 36.91 -8.15
C GLN A 151 16.45 37.47 -7.15
N GLY A 152 17.61 36.80 -7.03
CA GLY A 152 18.68 37.25 -6.17
C GLY A 152 18.93 38.73 -6.45
N TYR A 153 18.66 39.56 -5.45
CA TYR A 153 19.07 40.95 -5.43
C TYR A 153 20.60 40.94 -5.37
N SER A 154 21.23 40.94 -6.55
CA SER A 154 22.65 41.23 -6.69
C SER A 154 22.78 42.75 -6.69
N PRO A 155 23.40 43.37 -5.67
CA PRO A 155 23.70 44.80 -5.75
C PRO A 155 24.67 45.00 -6.91
N THR A 156 24.23 45.62 -8.01
CA THR A 156 25.12 46.04 -9.08
C THR A 156 26.07 47.10 -8.53
N PRO A 157 27.39 46.88 -8.52
CA PRO A 157 28.34 47.94 -8.21
C PRO A 157 28.22 49.05 -9.27
N PRO A 158 28.48 50.32 -8.89
CA PRO A 158 28.15 51.48 -9.70
C PRO A 158 28.85 51.44 -11.05
N HIS A 159 28.10 51.69 -12.12
CA HIS A 159 28.67 51.89 -13.45
C HIS A 159 29.69 53.03 -13.40
N THR A 160 30.96 52.70 -13.58
CA THR A 160 32.05 53.65 -13.83
C THR A 160 31.75 54.40 -15.12
N VAL A 161 31.42 55.69 -14.97
CA VAL A 161 31.31 56.63 -16.09
C VAL A 161 32.72 56.87 -16.63
N PRO A 162 33.02 56.57 -17.91
CA PRO A 162 34.30 56.93 -18.49
C PRO A 162 34.36 58.44 -18.67
N CYS A 163 35.31 59.10 -18.00
CA CYS A 163 35.73 60.45 -18.34
C CYS A 163 36.32 60.43 -19.76
N ASN A 164 35.60 61.00 -20.73
CA ASN A 164 36.21 61.38 -22.00
C ASN A 164 36.48 62.88 -21.96
N ASP A 165 37.77 63.20 -21.87
CA ASP A 165 38.31 64.54 -22.04
C ASP A 165 37.94 65.06 -23.43
N SER A 166 37.15 66.12 -23.47
CA SER A 166 36.91 66.91 -24.69
C SER A 166 36.94 68.38 -24.33
N ALA A 167 38.13 68.82 -23.91
CA ALA A 167 38.53 70.22 -23.86
C ALA A 167 39.26 70.58 -25.16
N SER A 168 38.52 71.13 -26.12
CA SER A 168 39.03 72.02 -27.19
C SER A 168 37.80 72.76 -27.73
N GLY A 169 37.62 74.06 -27.51
CA GLY A 169 38.46 75.11 -28.07
C GLY A 169 37.82 75.59 -29.38
N THR A 170 37.72 76.91 -29.56
CA THR A 170 37.07 77.67 -30.67
C THR A 170 35.55 77.78 -30.54
N LYS A 171 34.93 78.95 -30.48
CA LYS A 171 35.24 80.26 -31.08
C LYS A 171 34.68 81.40 -30.22
#